data_AF-A0A3D2BUP9-F1
#
_entry.id   AF-A0A3D2BUP9-F1
#
_cell.length_a   1.000
_cell.length_b   1.000
_cell.length_c   1.000
_cell.angle_alpha   90.00
_cell.angle_beta   90.00
_cell.angle_gamma   90.00
#
_symmetry.space_group_name_H-M   'P 1'
#
loop_
_entity.id
_entity.type
_entity.pdbx_description
1 polymer ?
#
loop_
_entity_poly.entity_id
_entity_poly.type
_entity_poly.pdbx_seq_one_letter_code
_entity_poly.pdbx_strand_id
1 'polypeptide(L)' 'NDVRTSLNKSAKDLPLASILQGGTWSAGRKIAAELRADGGPPISLYSDATVF' A
#
# COMPACT_ATOMS: atom_id res chain seq x y z
N ASN A 1 16.17 -5.71 -11.23
CA ASN A 1 15.07 -5.61 -12.20
C ASN A 1 14.08 -4.59 -11.65
N ASP A 2 13.72 -3.55 -12.40
CA ASP A 2 12.83 -2.47 -11.92
C ASP A 2 11.35 -2.92 -11.96
N VAL A 3 10.52 -2.35 -11.10
CA VAL A 3 9.07 -2.65 -11.00
C VAL A 3 8.33 -2.34 -12.30
N ARG A 4 8.81 -1.35 -13.05
CA ARG A 4 8.29 -1.02 -14.39
C ARG A 4 8.54 -2.15 -15.38
N THR A 5 9.75 -2.70 -15.38
CA THR A 5 10.12 -3.82 -16.24
C THR A 5 9.32 -5.07 -15.88
N SER A 6 9.11 -5.35 -14.59
CA SER A 6 8.32 -6.51 -14.16
C SER A 6 6.84 -6.41 -14.53
N LEU A 7 6.30 -5.19 -14.64
CA LEU A 7 4.90 -4.93 -14.98
C LEU A 7 4.69 -4.54 -16.45
N ASN A 8 5.76 -4.50 -17.26
CA ASN A 8 5.74 -4.02 -18.64
C ASN A 8 5.05 -2.63 -18.77
N LYS A 9 5.44 -1.67 -17.91
CA LYS A 9 4.89 -0.30 -17.86
C LYS A 9 5.94 0.74 -18.17
N SER A 10 5.57 1.78 -18.92
CA SER A 10 6.43 2.94 -19.13
C SER A 10 6.44 3.87 -17.91
N ALA A 11 7.36 4.84 -17.89
CA ALA A 11 7.36 5.89 -16.88
C ALA A 11 6.11 6.79 -16.92
N LYS A 12 5.44 6.86 -18.08
CA LYS A 12 4.16 7.58 -18.24
C LYS A 12 3.00 6.79 -17.64
N ASP A 13 2.97 5.47 -17.84
CA ASP A 13 1.90 4.60 -17.34
C ASP A 13 2.04 4.31 -15.85
N LEU A 14 3.27 4.34 -15.33
CA LEU A 14 3.57 4.17 -13.91
C LEU A 14 4.57 5.25 -13.46
N PRO A 15 4.10 6.48 -13.18
CA PRO A 15 4.94 7.58 -12.72
C PRO A 15 5.65 7.26 -11.40
N LEU A 16 6.79 7.91 -11.16
CA LEU A 16 7.56 7.68 -9.93
C LEU A 16 6.74 8.02 -8.68
N ALA A 17 5.92 9.07 -8.73
CA ALA A 17 5.04 9.45 -7.63
C ALA A 17 4.09 8.31 -7.20
N SER A 18 3.50 7.60 -8.16
CA SER A 18 2.62 6.45 -7.88
C SER A 18 3.38 5.28 -7.23
N ILE A 19 4.60 5.01 -7.69
CA ILE A 19 5.48 3.98 -7.12
C ILE A 19 5.82 4.33 -5.67
N LEU A 20 6.19 5.60 -5.40
CA LEU A 20 6.51 6.07 -4.06
C LEU A 20 5.29 6.00 -3.14
N GLN A 21 4.13 6.48 -3.57
CA GLN A 21 2.91 6.44 -2.77
C GLN A 21 2.53 5.00 -2.39
N GLY A 22 2.49 4.08 -3.36
CA GLY A 22 2.16 2.67 -3.12
C GLY A 22 3.23 1.95 -2.28
N GLY A 23 4.51 2.23 -2.54
CA GLY A 23 5.65 1.66 -1.83
C GLY A 23 5.72 2.09 -0.37
N THR A 24 5.60 3.40 -0.10
CA THR A 24 5.62 3.94 1.26
C THR A 24 4.42 3.45 2.07
N TRP A 25 3.22 3.39 1.47
CA TRP A 25 2.05 2.81 2.14
C TRP A 25 2.26 1.34 2.51
N SER A 26 2.72 0.53 1.55
CA SER A 26 2.95 -0.90 1.77
C SER A 26 4.03 -1.16 2.83
N ALA A 27 5.11 -0.39 2.81
CA ALA A 27 6.17 -0.45 3.81
C ALA A 27 5.65 -0.09 5.21
N GLY A 28 4.91 1.02 5.33
CA GLY A 28 4.30 1.45 6.60
C GLY A 28 3.32 0.41 7.16
N ARG A 29 2.53 -0.25 6.31
CA ARG A 29 1.61 -1.33 6.73
C ARG A 29 2.34 -2.57 7.25
N LYS A 30 3.47 -2.94 6.65
CA LYS A 30 4.30 -4.06 7.15
C LYS A 30 4.86 -3.75 8.53
N ILE A 31 5.46 -2.57 8.70
CA ILE A 31 5.99 -2.13 10.00
C ILE A 31 4.87 -2.07 11.06
N ALA A 32 3.70 -1.55 10.71
CA ALA A 32 2.57 -1.51 11.62
C ALA A 32 2.11 -2.92 12.06
N ALA A 33 2.17 -3.92 11.17
CA ALA A 33 1.86 -5.31 11.49
C ALA A 33 2.90 -5.98 12.39
N GLU A 34 4.17 -5.60 12.27
CA GLU A 34 5.25 -6.07 13.15
C GLU A 34 5.15 -5.45 14.55
N LEU A 35 4.73 -4.19 14.65
CA LEU A 35 4.71 -3.45 15.91
C LEU A 35 3.39 -3.53 16.69
N ARG A 36 2.27 -3.82 16.04
CA ARG A 36 0.95 -3.91 16.68
C ARG A 36 0.50 -5.36 16.78
N ALA A 37 -0.02 -5.75 17.95
CA ALA A 37 -0.49 -7.11 18.21
C ALA A 37 -1.58 -7.58 17.24
N ASP A 38 -2.40 -6.66 16.73
CA ASP A 38 -3.50 -6.93 15.79
C ASP A 38 -3.16 -6.60 14.33
N GLY A 39 -2.02 -5.95 14.07
CA GLY A 39 -1.62 -5.41 12.77
C GLY A 39 -2.68 -4.54 12.09
N GLY A 40 -3.65 -4.07 12.87
CA GLY A 40 -4.89 -3.49 12.41
C GLY A 40 -4.70 -2.06 11.90
N PRO A 41 -5.68 -1.55 11.11
CA PRO A 41 -5.76 -0.13 10.84
C PRO A 41 -5.78 0.66 12.16
N PRO A 42 -5.25 1.90 12.18
CA PRO A 42 -5.21 2.72 13.40
C PRO A 42 -6.60 3.04 13.96
N ILE A 43 -7.66 2.81 13.19
CA ILE A 43 -9.05 2.96 13.59
C ILE A 43 -9.76 1.63 13.31
N SER A 44 -10.31 1.02 14.35
CA SER A 44 -11.20 -0.14 14.21
C SER A 44 -12.60 0.35 13.78
N LEU A 45 -13.08 -0.16 12.65
CA LEU A 45 -14.42 0.13 12.13
C LEU A 45 -15.32 -1.07 12.39
N TYR A 46 -16.45 -0.84 13.06
CA TYR A 46 -17.57 -1.78 13.08
C TYR A 46 -18.42 -1.48 11.84
N SER A 47 -18.20 -2.22 10.77
CA SER A 47 -18.88 -2.01 9.48
C SER A 47 -20.00 -3.03 9.30
N ASP A 48 -21.15 -2.55 8.82
CA ASP A 48 -22.24 -3.37 8.28
C ASP A 48 -22.08 -3.60 6.76
N ALA A 49 -20.89 -3.29 6.22
CA ALA A 49 -20.51 -3.41 4.80
C ALA A 49 -21.27 -2.48 3.83
N THR A 50 -21.82 -1.36 4.31
CA THR A 50 -22.50 -0.38 3.45
C THR A 50 -21.59 0.73 2.88
N VAL A 51 -20.34 0.82 3.34
CA VAL A 51 -19.39 1.88 2.93
C VAL A 51 -18.17 1.26 2.22
N PHE A 52 -17.83 1.83 1.06
CA PHE A 52 -16.62 1.55 0.28
C PHE A 52 -15.66 2.75 0.32
#